data_AF-A0A651F2N5-F1
#
_entry.id   AF-A0A651F2N5-F1
#
_cell.length_a   1.000
_cell.length_b   1.000
_cell.length_c   1.000
_cell.angle_alpha   90.00
_cell.angle_beta   90.00
_cell.angle_gamma   90.00
#
_symmetry.space_group_name_H-M   'P 1'
#
loop_
_entity.id
_entity.type
_entity.pdbx_description
1 polymer ?
#
loop_
_entity_poly.entity_id
_entity_poly.type
_entity_poly.pdbx_seq_one_letter_code
_entity_poly.pdbx_strand_id
1 'polypeptide(L)' 'MENSNDTIKIISSALIGVAIGGALGILFAPYKGKKTRKKILNKGEDLAEIIKDQFSELMEQVSANQKEITENLQK' A
#
# COMPACT_ATOMS: atom_id res chain seq x y z
N MET A 1 -21.32 15.56 -10.81
CA MET A 1 -20.02 15.14 -10.21
C MET A 1 -20.34 14.07 -9.19
N GLU A 2 -20.28 12.80 -9.60
CA GLU A 2 -20.63 11.63 -8.79
C GLU A 2 -19.56 10.55 -9.03
N ASN A 3 -18.43 10.62 -8.33
CA ASN A 3 -17.35 9.60 -8.34
C ASN A 3 -16.70 9.42 -6.94
N SER A 4 -17.17 10.14 -5.92
CA SER A 4 -16.68 9.94 -4.56
C SER A 4 -17.07 8.57 -4.01
N ASN A 5 -18.22 8.04 -4.45
CA ASN A 5 -18.82 6.83 -3.88
C ASN A 5 -18.05 5.56 -4.27
N ASP A 6 -17.56 5.47 -5.52
CA ASP A 6 -16.80 4.31 -6.00
C ASP A 6 -15.38 4.27 -5.43
N THR A 7 -14.71 5.42 -5.32
CA THR A 7 -13.40 5.50 -4.67
C THR A 7 -13.49 5.12 -3.18
N ILE A 8 -14.53 5.62 -2.48
CA ILE A 8 -14.80 5.24 -1.09
C ILE A 8 -15.09 3.74 -0.97
N LYS A 9 -15.81 3.14 -1.92
CA LYS A 9 -16.10 1.71 -1.97
C LYS A 9 -14.85 0.85 -2.21
N ILE A 10 -13.95 1.29 -3.07
CA ILE A 10 -12.68 0.60 -3.34
C ILE A 10 -11.76 0.67 -2.10
N ILE A 11 -11.59 1.85 -1.50
CA ILE A 11 -10.75 2.01 -0.30
C ILE A 11 -11.32 1.23 0.89
N SER A 12 -12.63 1.25 1.09
CA SER A 12 -13.28 0.51 2.19
C SER A 12 -13.18 -1.01 2.02
N SER A 13 -13.38 -1.53 0.81
CA SER A 13 -13.20 -2.96 0.54
C SER A 13 -11.75 -3.42 0.72
N ALA A 14 -10.76 -2.62 0.30
CA ALA A 14 -9.34 -2.91 0.54
C ALA A 14 -9.01 -2.93 2.04
N LEU A 15 -9.51 -1.96 2.81
CA LEU A 15 -9.34 -1.91 4.28
C LEU A 15 -9.92 -3.16 4.97
N ILE A 16 -11.11 -3.58 4.57
CA ILE A 16 -11.75 -4.80 5.08
C ILE A 16 -10.89 -6.03 4.76
N GLY A 17 -10.36 -6.12 3.54
CA GLY A 17 -9.46 -7.20 3.12
C GLY A 17 -8.18 -7.25 3.95
N VAL A 18 -7.52 -6.11 4.14
CA VAL A 18 -6.31 -6.01 4.96
C VAL A 18 -6.61 -6.33 6.43
N ALA A 19 -7.74 -5.88 6.97
CA ALA A 19 -8.13 -6.17 8.34
C ALA A 19 -8.38 -7.67 8.58
N ILE A 20 -9.14 -8.33 7.69
CA ILE A 20 -9.39 -9.77 7.76
C ILE A 20 -8.08 -10.55 7.59
N GLY A 21 -7.28 -10.20 6.57
CA GLY A 21 -5.99 -10.84 6.31
C GLY A 21 -4.99 -10.65 7.46
N GLY A 22 -4.94 -9.46 8.04
CA GLY A 22 -4.09 -9.14 9.19
C GLY A 22 -4.54 -9.86 10.47
N ALA A 23 -5.85 -9.92 10.72
CA ALA A 23 -6.40 -10.64 11.86
C ALA A 23 -6.11 -12.14 11.77
N LEU A 24 -6.34 -12.76 10.61
CA LEU A 24 -5.99 -14.15 10.36
C LEU A 24 -4.48 -14.36 10.43
N GLY A 25 -3.67 -13.46 9.86
CA GLY A 25 -2.21 -13.54 9.91
C GLY A 25 -1.65 -13.48 11.33
N ILE A 26 -2.19 -12.61 12.19
CA ILE A 26 -1.82 -12.53 13.61
C ILE A 26 -2.28 -13.77 14.37
N LEU A 27 -3.48 -14.29 14.05
CA LEU A 27 -4.04 -15.48 14.71
C LEU A 27 -3.26 -16.75 14.38
N PHE A 28 -2.94 -16.97 13.10
CA PHE A 28 -2.18 -18.13 12.65
C PHE A 28 -0.68 -18.03 12.96
N ALA A 29 -0.11 -16.83 12.98
CA ALA A 29 1.29 -16.60 13.31
C ALA A 29 1.44 -15.62 14.50
N PRO A 30 1.24 -16.11 15.74
CA PRO A 30 1.34 -15.27 16.92
C PRO A 30 2.81 -14.93 17.24
N TYR A 31 3.13 -13.64 17.19
CA TYR A 31 4.40 -13.12 17.70
C TYR A 31 4.28 -12.75 19.17
N LYS A 32 5.34 -12.95 19.96
CA LYS A 32 5.38 -12.54 21.37
C LYS A 32 5.10 -11.03 21.49
N GLY A 33 4.10 -10.65 22.29
CA GLY A 33 3.66 -9.24 22.42
C GLY A 33 4.78 -8.25 22.79
N LYS A 34 5.75 -8.67 23.63
CA LYS A 34 6.95 -7.85 23.94
C LYS A 34 7.77 -7.53 22.68
N LYS A 35 7.90 -8.48 21.76
CA LYS A 35 8.58 -8.29 20.48
C LYS A 35 7.75 -7.46 19.51
N THR A 36 6.43 -7.63 19.50
CA THR A 36 5.52 -6.83 18.65
C THR A 36 5.59 -5.34 19.00
N ARG A 37 5.50 -4.99 20.29
CA ARG A 37 5.57 -3.58 20.73
C ARG A 37 6.92 -2.95 20.37
N LYS A 38 8.03 -3.67 20.57
CA LYS A 38 9.36 -3.23 20.17
C LYS A 38 9.51 -3.11 18.65
N LYS A 39 8.94 -4.04 17.88
CA LYS A 39 8.92 -3.98 16.41
C LYS A 39 8.13 -2.78 15.90
N ILE A 40 6.97 -2.46 16.49
CA ILE A 40 6.17 -1.30 16.06
C ILE A 40 6.96 -0.01 16.24
N LEU A 41 7.60 0.17 17.40
CA LEU A 41 8.41 1.36 17.67
C LEU A 41 9.60 1.49 16.71
N ASN A 42 10.34 0.40 16.50
CA ASN A 42 11.54 0.46 15.67
C ASN A 42 11.26 0.41 14.17
N LYS A 43 10.20 -0.26 13.72
CA LYS A 43 9.92 -0.46 12.29
C LYS A 43 8.89 0.51 11.74
N GLY A 44 8.17 1.27 12.57
CA GLY A 44 7.16 2.20 12.09
C GLY A 44 7.74 3.29 11.19
N GLU A 45 8.85 3.88 11.61
CA GLU A 45 9.57 4.91 10.85
C GLU A 45 10.24 4.31 9.60
N ASP A 46 11.03 3.23 9.76
CA ASP A 46 11.66 2.53 8.63
C ASP A 46 10.65 2.11 7.55
N LEU A 47 9.48 1.60 7.95
CA LEU A 47 8.46 1.14 7.01
C LEU A 47 7.83 2.30 6.24
N ALA A 48 7.61 3.43 6.90
CA ALA A 48 7.06 4.62 6.24
C ALA A 48 8.04 5.19 5.19
N GLU A 49 9.33 5.21 5.51
CA GLU A 49 10.39 5.64 4.59
C GLU A 49 10.48 4.67 3.39
N ILE A 50 10.57 3.37 3.63
CA ILE A 50 10.61 2.34 2.58
C ILE A 50 9.37 2.37 1.68
N ILE A 51 8.17 2.57 2.25
CA ILE A 51 6.94 2.67 1.47
C ILE A 51 6.97 3.93 0.61
N LYS A 52 7.41 5.05 1.16
CA LYS A 52 7.48 6.32 0.43
C LYS A 52 8.45 6.24 -0.76
N ASP A 53 9.62 5.64 -0.55
CA ASP A 53 10.63 5.51 -1.60
C ASP A 53 10.15 4.57 -2.71
N GLN A 54 9.65 3.38 -2.36
CA GLN A 54 9.12 2.44 -3.36
C GLN A 54 7.89 3.00 -4.09
N PHE A 55 7.03 3.74 -3.41
CA PHE A 55 5.87 4.36 -4.05
C PHE A 55 6.28 5.48 -5.00
N SER A 56 7.31 6.25 -4.64
CA SER A 56 7.89 7.28 -5.51
C SER A 56 8.50 6.67 -6.76
N GLU A 57 9.32 5.61 -6.61
CA GLU A 57 9.90 4.87 -7.74
C GLU A 57 8.82 4.23 -8.64
N LEU A 58 7.79 3.62 -8.05
CA LEU A 58 6.68 3.05 -8.81
C LEU A 58 5.92 4.12 -9.60
N MET A 59 5.64 5.28 -9.00
CA MET A 59 4.98 6.37 -9.73
C MET A 59 5.86 6.98 -10.81
N GLU A 60 7.17 7.05 -10.60
CA GLU A 60 8.11 7.50 -11.62
C GLU A 60 8.16 6.52 -12.80
N GLN A 61 8.24 5.21 -12.54
CA GLN A 61 8.19 4.18 -13.57
C GLN A 61 6.86 4.18 -14.33
N VAL A 62 5.72 4.28 -13.63
CA VAL A 62 4.39 4.36 -14.25
C VAL A 62 4.25 5.62 -15.09
N SER A 63 4.80 6.74 -14.65
CA SER A 63 4.75 8.01 -15.39
C SER A 63 5.66 8.00 -16.62
N ALA A 64 6.86 7.40 -16.51
CA ALA A 64 7.78 7.21 -17.63
C ALA A 64 7.17 6.30 -18.70
N ASN A 65 6.63 5.15 -18.28
CA ASN A 65 5.95 4.21 -19.18
C ASN A 65 4.69 4.82 -19.81
N GLN A 66 3.92 5.65 -19.09
CA GLN A 66 2.78 6.35 -19.69
C GLN A 66 3.21 7.33 -20.79
N LYS A 67 4.31 8.07 -20.62
CA LYS A 67 4.82 8.98 -21.65
C LYS A 67 5.26 8.21 -22.89
N GLU A 68 5.99 7.11 -22.71
CA GLU A 68 6.46 6.27 -23.82
C GLU A 68 5.31 5.58 -24.56
N ILE A 69 4.30 5.08 -23.84
CA ILE A 69 3.10 4.48 -24.42
C ILE A 69 2.28 5.54 -25.16
N THR A 70 2.13 6.74 -24.59
CA THR A 70 1.35 7.82 -25.23
C THR A 70 2.06 8.39 -26.46
N GLU A 71 3.39 8.52 -26.44
CA GLU A 71 4.19 8.96 -27.61
C GLU A 71 4.15 7.93 -28.76
N ASN A 72 4.24 6.62 -28.47
CA ASN A 72 4.13 5.59 -29.50
C ASN A 72 2.72 5.44 -30.07
N LEU A 73 1.68 5.86 -29.36
CA LEU A 73 0.30 5.86 -29.83
C LEU A 73 -0.06 7.11 -30.66
N GLN A 74 0.75 8.18 -30.60
CA GLN A 74 0.54 9.41 -31.37
C GLN A 74 1.27 9.43 -32.73
N LYS A 75 2.02 8.39 -33.07
CA LYS A 75 2.71 8.22 -34.35
C LYS A 75 1.98 7.24 -35.25
#